data_AF-A0A094ALX4-F1
#
_entry.id   AF-A0A094ALX4-F1
#
_cell.length_a   1.000
_cell.length_b   1.000
_cell.length_c   1.000
_cell.angle_alpha   90.00
_cell.angle_beta   90.00
_cell.angle_gamma   90.00
#
_symmetry.space_group_name_H-M   'P 1'
#
loop_
_entity.id
_entity.type
_entity.pdbx_description
1 polymer ?
#
loop_
_entity_poly.entity_id
_entity_poly.type
_entity_poly.pdbx_seq_one_letter_code
_entity_poly.pdbx_strand_id
1 'polypeptide(L)'
;MSSIRRTHTIAPVHLSTTSSSDALPLVIADIDDKWSNVLGHANFTIHPPPYLPASPDLEACRALKRDWDLARCNYTKHLVRTGEHYGATSKTYLLTEEKWRETDDAWRANNDATIAATAAKGGGVDAFASLGGKQHGGGSGEAESNAMTKIPSLNDPRCEGKFPQLGDEDIVGPMVVGVARMQRRRSAKAKLVAFFAEKFPAGFGRG
;
A
#
# COMPACT_ATOMS: atom_id res chain seq x y z
N MET A 1 -12.81 -45.83 61.44
CA MET A 1 -13.48 -45.60 60.14
C MET A 1 -14.23 -44.28 60.25
N SER A 2 -13.64 -43.19 59.77
CA SER A 2 -14.27 -41.85 59.83
C SER A 2 -14.20 -41.22 58.45
N SER A 3 -15.37 -41.16 57.81
CA SER A 3 -15.62 -40.66 56.47
C SER A 3 -15.73 -39.13 56.50
N ILE A 4 -14.76 -38.42 55.91
CA ILE A 4 -14.82 -36.97 55.73
C ILE A 4 -15.52 -36.71 54.39
N ARG A 5 -16.80 -36.34 54.45
CA ARG A 5 -17.54 -35.82 53.29
C ARG A 5 -17.15 -34.35 53.09
N ARG A 6 -16.38 -34.06 52.04
CA ARG A 6 -16.07 -32.70 51.60
C ARG A 6 -17.23 -32.21 50.70
N THR A 7 -18.13 -31.42 51.26
CA THR A 7 -19.17 -30.71 50.49
C THR A 7 -18.54 -29.48 49.83
N HIS A 8 -18.51 -29.44 48.50
CA HIS A 8 -18.17 -28.24 47.74
C HIS A 8 -19.45 -27.39 47.55
N THR A 9 -19.56 -26.30 48.28
CA THR A 9 -20.57 -25.25 48.03
C THR A 9 -20.01 -24.34 46.95
N ILE A 10 -20.52 -24.45 45.73
CA ILE A 10 -20.24 -23.51 44.64
C ILE A 10 -21.16 -22.31 44.84
N ALA A 11 -20.60 -21.18 45.26
CA ALA A 11 -21.33 -19.92 45.28
C ALA A 11 -21.61 -19.47 43.83
N PRO A 12 -22.82 -19.01 43.51
CA PRO A 12 -23.10 -18.43 42.21
C PRO A 12 -22.37 -17.09 42.09
N VAL A 13 -21.40 -17.02 41.18
CA VAL A 13 -20.81 -15.76 40.74
C VAL A 13 -21.90 -15.00 40.00
N HIS A 14 -22.46 -13.99 40.65
CA HIS A 14 -23.29 -12.99 40.00
C HIS A 14 -22.38 -12.20 39.05
N LEU A 15 -22.36 -12.60 37.77
CA LEU A 15 -21.87 -11.77 36.69
C LEU A 15 -22.80 -10.56 36.62
N SER A 16 -22.42 -9.50 37.32
CA SER A 16 -23.02 -8.19 37.13
C SER A 16 -22.76 -7.78 35.68
N THR A 17 -23.76 -7.98 34.83
CA THR A 17 -23.83 -7.42 33.48
C THR A 17 -23.80 -5.90 33.61
N THR A 18 -22.60 -5.32 33.64
CA THR A 18 -22.41 -3.91 33.34
C THR A 18 -22.71 -3.75 31.85
N SER A 19 -23.94 -3.29 31.57
CA SER A 19 -24.39 -2.83 30.27
C SER A 19 -23.47 -1.70 29.79
N SER A 20 -22.38 -2.07 29.13
CA SER A 20 -21.56 -1.17 28.33
C SER A 20 -22.08 -1.31 26.91
N SER A 21 -23.10 -0.53 26.55
CA SER A 21 -23.44 -0.28 25.15
C SER A 21 -22.30 0.49 24.49
N ASP A 22 -21.24 -0.23 24.18
CA ASP A 22 -20.23 0.16 23.20
C ASP A 22 -19.75 -1.10 22.47
N ALA A 23 -20.72 -1.97 22.15
CA ALA A 23 -20.51 -3.01 21.17
C ALA A 23 -20.33 -2.29 19.84
N LEU A 24 -19.07 -2.16 19.40
CA LEU A 24 -18.76 -1.77 18.03
C LEU A 24 -19.73 -2.54 17.13
N PRO A 25 -20.49 -1.88 16.23
CA PRO A 25 -21.37 -2.59 15.34
C PRO A 25 -20.52 -3.66 14.68
N LEU A 26 -20.86 -4.92 14.94
CA LEU A 26 -20.25 -6.06 14.28
C LEU A 26 -20.71 -5.93 12.83
N VAL A 27 -19.96 -5.18 12.02
CA VAL A 27 -20.19 -5.04 10.60
C VAL A 27 -19.82 -6.39 10.00
N ILE A 28 -20.79 -7.30 10.03
CA ILE A 28 -20.74 -8.52 9.25
C ILE A 28 -20.57 -8.05 7.81
N ALA A 29 -19.48 -8.47 7.17
CA ALA A 29 -19.25 -8.21 5.75
C ALA A 29 -20.52 -8.61 4.98
N ASP A 30 -20.85 -7.83 3.93
CA ASP A 30 -22.05 -8.06 3.15
C ASP A 30 -22.15 -9.55 2.78
N ILE A 31 -23.25 -10.20 3.17
CA ILE A 31 -23.38 -11.67 3.14
C ILE A 31 -23.23 -12.18 1.71
N ASP A 32 -23.53 -11.33 0.73
CA ASP A 32 -23.46 -11.62 -0.71
C ASP A 32 -22.22 -11.02 -1.40
N ASP A 33 -21.17 -10.62 -0.67
CA ASP A 33 -19.93 -10.15 -1.29
C ASP A 33 -19.23 -11.30 -2.04
N LYS A 34 -19.33 -11.25 -3.38
CA LYS A 34 -18.60 -12.12 -4.33
C LYS A 34 -17.14 -12.30 -3.92
N TRP A 35 -16.47 -11.25 -3.50
CA TRP A 35 -15.05 -11.29 -3.19
C TRP A 35 -14.75 -11.98 -1.86
N SER A 36 -15.67 -11.92 -0.90
CA SER A 36 -15.56 -12.71 0.34
C SER A 36 -15.60 -14.21 0.05
N ASN A 37 -16.46 -14.65 -0.88
CA ASN A 37 -16.53 -16.07 -1.30
C ASN A 37 -15.27 -16.55 -2.03
N VAL A 38 -14.61 -15.66 -2.79
CA VAL A 38 -13.50 -16.03 -3.67
C VAL A 38 -12.13 -15.84 -3.02
N LEU A 39 -11.91 -14.74 -2.29
CA LEU A 39 -10.65 -14.42 -1.61
C LEU A 39 -10.62 -14.89 -0.14
N GLY A 40 -11.77 -15.18 0.48
CA GLY A 40 -11.86 -15.63 1.86
C GLY A 40 -11.16 -14.66 2.82
N HIS A 41 -10.19 -15.17 3.61
CA HIS A 41 -9.43 -14.35 4.56
C HIS A 41 -8.53 -13.29 3.90
N ALA A 42 -8.25 -13.42 2.59
CA ALA A 42 -7.41 -12.49 1.85
C ALA A 42 -8.23 -11.33 1.27
N ASN A 43 -9.55 -11.32 1.50
CA ASN A 43 -10.42 -10.24 1.08
C ASN A 43 -10.01 -8.93 1.78
N PHE A 44 -10.05 -7.82 1.05
CA PHE A 44 -9.58 -6.52 1.52
C PHE A 44 -10.53 -5.40 1.13
N THR A 45 -10.50 -4.31 1.89
CA THR A 45 -11.22 -3.08 1.58
C THR A 45 -10.22 -1.94 1.50
N ILE A 46 -10.19 -1.24 0.36
CA ILE A 46 -9.36 -0.03 0.20
C ILE A 46 -10.19 1.17 0.62
N HIS A 47 -9.60 2.00 1.49
CA HIS A 47 -10.18 3.27 1.90
C HIS A 47 -9.44 4.45 1.25
N PRO A 48 -10.16 5.47 0.77
CA PRO A 48 -11.62 5.56 0.74
C PRO A 48 -12.24 4.57 -0.28
N PRO A 49 -13.48 4.08 -0.04
CA PRO A 49 -14.21 3.29 -1.04
C PRO A 49 -14.72 4.22 -2.18
N PRO A 50 -14.99 3.68 -3.38
CA PRO A 50 -15.61 4.46 -4.45
C PRO A 50 -16.95 5.04 -4.00
N TYR A 51 -17.19 6.31 -4.31
CA TYR A 51 -18.43 7.00 -3.99
C TYR A 51 -18.86 7.94 -5.10
N LEU A 52 -20.15 8.24 -5.14
CA LEU A 52 -20.72 9.29 -5.98
C LEU A 52 -20.97 10.52 -5.09
N PRO A 53 -20.38 11.69 -5.38
CA PRO A 53 -20.62 12.90 -4.61
C PRO A 53 -22.10 13.31 -4.63
N ALA A 54 -22.64 13.73 -3.49
CA ALA A 54 -24.06 14.12 -3.37
C ALA A 54 -24.40 15.38 -4.20
N SER A 55 -23.46 16.32 -4.31
CA SER A 55 -23.60 17.51 -5.15
C SER A 55 -22.48 17.57 -6.19
N PRO A 56 -22.80 17.57 -7.49
CA PRO A 56 -21.81 17.73 -8.55
C PRO A 56 -21.39 19.20 -8.63
N ASP A 57 -20.19 19.48 -8.12
CA ASP A 57 -19.51 20.77 -8.12
C ASP A 57 -18.03 20.58 -8.48
N LEU A 58 -17.34 21.67 -8.86
CA LEU A 58 -15.92 21.64 -9.21
C LEU A 58 -15.05 21.14 -8.05
N GLU A 59 -15.37 21.55 -6.82
CA GLU A 59 -14.68 21.06 -5.63
C GLU A 59 -14.92 19.57 -5.40
N ALA A 60 -16.13 19.08 -5.68
CA ALA A 60 -16.44 17.64 -5.59
C ALA A 60 -15.61 16.83 -6.60
N CYS A 61 -15.42 17.34 -7.82
CA CYS A 61 -14.57 16.70 -8.82
C CYS A 61 -13.11 16.60 -8.35
N ARG A 62 -12.56 17.69 -7.78
CA ARG A 62 -11.19 17.74 -7.23
C ARG A 62 -11.02 16.78 -6.06
N ALA A 63 -11.97 16.81 -5.11
CA ALA A 63 -11.95 15.93 -3.95
C ALA A 63 -12.01 14.46 -4.37
N LEU A 64 -12.94 14.11 -5.28
CA LEU A 64 -13.08 12.76 -5.80
C LEU A 64 -11.80 12.27 -6.48
N LYS A 65 -11.13 13.14 -7.25
CA LYS A 65 -9.84 12.80 -7.88
C LYS A 65 -8.74 12.56 -6.83
N ARG A 66 -8.64 13.43 -5.82
CA ARG A 66 -7.66 13.30 -4.73
C ARG A 66 -7.88 12.01 -3.93
N ASP A 67 -9.14 11.64 -3.67
CA ASP A 67 -9.49 10.43 -2.92
C ASP A 67 -9.30 9.17 -3.76
N TRP A 68 -9.53 9.21 -5.07
CA TRP A 68 -9.19 8.14 -5.98
C TRP A 68 -7.66 7.89 -6.02
N ASP A 69 -6.85 8.94 -6.10
CA ASP A 69 -5.40 8.82 -6.07
C ASP A 69 -4.91 8.25 -4.72
N LEU A 70 -5.52 8.66 -3.60
CA LEU A 70 -5.25 8.08 -2.29
C LEU A 70 -5.60 6.59 -2.24
N ALA A 71 -6.75 6.20 -2.79
CA ALA A 71 -7.16 4.80 -2.89
C ALA A 71 -6.14 3.98 -3.71
N ARG A 72 -5.67 4.49 -4.85
CA ARG A 72 -4.61 3.85 -5.66
C ARG A 72 -3.32 3.66 -4.87
N CYS A 73 -2.87 4.69 -4.15
CA CYS A 73 -1.69 4.56 -3.29
C CYS A 73 -1.87 3.49 -2.21
N ASN A 74 -3.05 3.42 -1.59
CA ASN A 74 -3.35 2.43 -0.56
C ASN A 74 -3.42 1.01 -1.14
N TYR A 75 -4.00 0.86 -2.34
CA TYR A 75 -3.98 -0.38 -3.07
C TYR A 75 -2.57 -0.84 -3.40
N THR A 76 -1.69 0.04 -3.90
CA THR A 76 -0.29 -0.34 -4.18
C THR A 76 0.40 -0.89 -2.94
N LYS A 77 0.19 -0.27 -1.77
CA LYS A 77 0.72 -0.79 -0.49
C LYS A 77 0.15 -2.17 -0.14
N HIS A 78 -1.12 -2.42 -0.44
CA HIS A 78 -1.74 -3.72 -0.24
C HIS A 78 -1.16 -4.77 -1.20
N LEU A 79 -1.05 -4.42 -2.49
CA LEU A 79 -0.53 -5.30 -3.54
C LEU A 79 0.90 -5.77 -3.25
N VAL A 80 1.77 -4.89 -2.76
CA VAL A 80 3.13 -5.25 -2.33
C VAL A 80 3.10 -6.30 -1.22
N ARG A 81 2.28 -6.09 -0.16
CA ARG A 81 2.15 -7.07 0.94
C ARG A 81 1.58 -8.40 0.44
N THR A 82 0.58 -8.36 -0.42
CA THR A 82 -0.01 -9.57 -1.02
C THR A 82 1.03 -10.33 -1.86
N GLY A 83 1.86 -9.61 -2.62
CA GLY A 83 2.98 -10.18 -3.36
C GLY A 83 4.05 -10.81 -2.47
N GLU A 84 4.37 -10.18 -1.33
CA GLU A 84 5.30 -10.73 -0.33
C GLU A 84 4.75 -11.98 0.37
N HIS A 85 3.46 -11.99 0.70
CA HIS A 85 2.83 -13.08 1.45
C HIS A 85 2.48 -14.29 0.60
N TYR A 86 2.00 -14.08 -0.63
CA TYR A 86 1.49 -15.16 -1.48
C TYR A 86 2.35 -15.39 -2.73
N GLY A 87 3.13 -14.40 -3.17
CA GLY A 87 3.84 -14.40 -4.44
C GLY A 87 3.02 -13.79 -5.58
N ALA A 88 3.71 -13.08 -6.49
CA ALA A 88 3.10 -12.36 -7.61
C ALA A 88 2.40 -13.25 -8.66
N THR A 89 2.71 -14.55 -8.69
CA THR A 89 2.07 -15.52 -9.60
C THR A 89 0.95 -16.33 -8.93
N SER A 90 0.65 -16.05 -7.66
CA SER A 90 -0.37 -16.79 -6.91
C SER A 90 -1.78 -16.43 -7.35
N LYS A 91 -2.71 -17.39 -7.18
CA LYS A 91 -4.14 -17.16 -7.44
C LYS A 91 -4.68 -15.98 -6.61
N THR A 92 -4.28 -15.87 -5.34
CA THR A 92 -4.69 -14.77 -4.46
C THR A 92 -4.23 -13.41 -4.99
N TYR A 93 -3.00 -13.32 -5.49
CA TYR A 93 -2.47 -12.09 -6.08
C TYR A 93 -3.27 -11.69 -7.33
N LEU A 94 -3.52 -12.64 -8.25
CA LEU A 94 -4.30 -12.37 -9.46
C LEU A 94 -5.75 -11.95 -9.15
N LEU A 95 -6.40 -12.63 -8.20
CA LEU A 95 -7.75 -12.25 -7.74
C LEU A 95 -7.76 -10.89 -7.03
N THR A 96 -6.67 -10.52 -6.36
CA THR A 96 -6.50 -9.19 -5.74
C THR A 96 -6.45 -8.10 -6.80
N GLU A 97 -5.70 -8.32 -7.88
CA GLU A 97 -5.67 -7.42 -9.04
C GLU A 97 -7.03 -7.34 -9.74
N GLU A 98 -7.73 -8.47 -9.84
CA GLU A 98 -9.06 -8.54 -10.42
C GLU A 98 -10.08 -7.72 -9.62
N LYS A 99 -10.13 -7.91 -8.30
CA LYS A 99 -10.96 -7.11 -7.40
C LYS A 99 -10.64 -5.62 -7.51
N TRP A 100 -9.36 -5.28 -7.56
CA TRP A 100 -8.95 -3.89 -7.69
C TRP A 100 -9.39 -3.27 -9.00
N ARG A 101 -9.31 -4.02 -10.11
CA ARG A 101 -9.79 -3.53 -11.41
C ARG A 101 -11.27 -3.16 -11.37
N GLU A 102 -12.12 -4.00 -10.77
CA GLU A 102 -13.55 -3.67 -10.58
C GLU A 102 -13.73 -2.39 -9.74
N THR A 103 -12.91 -2.21 -8.71
CA THR A 103 -12.94 -1.02 -7.85
C THR A 103 -12.46 0.24 -8.58
N ASP A 104 -11.38 0.15 -9.38
CA ASP A 104 -10.83 1.25 -10.16
C ASP A 104 -11.77 1.68 -11.30
N ASP A 105 -12.47 0.72 -11.91
CA ASP A 105 -13.49 1.02 -12.92
C ASP A 105 -14.71 1.73 -12.29
N ALA A 106 -15.12 1.35 -11.07
CA ALA A 106 -16.15 2.07 -10.32
C ALA A 106 -15.72 3.51 -9.99
N TRP A 107 -14.46 3.71 -9.58
CA TRP A 107 -13.90 5.05 -9.40
C TRP A 107 -13.94 5.89 -10.68
N ARG A 108 -13.54 5.30 -11.81
CA ARG A 108 -13.55 5.96 -13.11
C ARG A 108 -14.97 6.36 -13.51
N ALA A 109 -15.92 5.43 -13.43
CA ALA A 109 -17.32 5.70 -13.76
C ALA A 109 -17.93 6.83 -12.88
N ASN A 110 -17.65 6.81 -11.57
CA ASN A 110 -18.11 7.87 -10.66
C ASN A 110 -17.45 9.20 -10.98
N ASN A 111 -16.17 9.19 -11.35
CA ASN A 111 -15.46 10.39 -11.81
C ASN A 111 -16.14 10.94 -13.05
N ASP A 112 -16.24 10.17 -14.13
CA ASP A 112 -16.86 10.58 -15.38
C ASP A 112 -18.29 11.11 -15.18
N ALA A 113 -19.09 10.46 -14.34
CA ALA A 113 -20.45 10.91 -14.01
C ALA A 113 -20.47 12.27 -13.28
N THR A 114 -19.58 12.47 -12.30
CA THR A 114 -19.47 13.72 -11.54
C THR A 114 -19.05 14.88 -12.46
N ILE A 115 -18.13 14.58 -13.38
CA ILE A 115 -17.63 15.51 -14.39
C ILE A 115 -18.76 15.95 -15.31
N ALA A 116 -19.48 14.98 -15.90
CA ALA A 116 -20.59 15.24 -16.81
C ALA A 116 -21.69 16.05 -16.12
N ALA A 117 -22.04 15.71 -14.88
CA ALA A 117 -23.04 16.44 -14.10
C ALA A 117 -22.62 17.88 -13.77
N THR A 118 -21.34 18.09 -13.45
CA THR A 118 -20.80 19.44 -13.16
C THR A 118 -20.76 20.31 -14.41
N ALA A 119 -20.36 19.73 -15.56
CA ALA A 119 -20.39 20.42 -16.84
C ALA A 119 -21.82 20.82 -17.27
N ALA A 120 -22.79 19.92 -17.08
CA ALA A 120 -24.20 20.19 -17.37
C ALA A 120 -24.79 21.32 -16.49
N LYS A 121 -24.28 21.50 -15.26
CA LYS A 121 -24.74 22.53 -14.31
C LYS A 121 -24.18 23.93 -14.61
N GLY A 122 -23.44 24.10 -15.71
CA GLY A 122 -22.85 25.39 -16.11
C GLY A 122 -21.48 25.66 -15.50
N GLY A 123 -20.83 24.66 -14.89
CA GLY A 123 -19.41 24.72 -14.55
C GLY A 123 -18.61 24.71 -15.84
N GLY A 124 -18.27 25.91 -16.34
CA GLY A 124 -17.73 26.17 -17.68
C GLY A 124 -16.85 25.05 -18.24
N VAL A 125 -17.15 24.63 -19.47
CA VAL A 125 -16.50 23.55 -20.21
C VAL A 125 -14.97 23.68 -20.21
N ASP A 126 -14.46 24.91 -20.11
CA ASP A 126 -13.03 25.25 -20.05
C ASP A 126 -12.36 24.89 -18.71
N ALA A 127 -13.08 24.96 -17.58
CA ALA A 127 -12.55 24.59 -16.27
C ALA A 127 -12.32 23.08 -16.17
N PHE A 128 -13.10 22.29 -16.90
CA PHE A 128 -13.00 20.84 -16.90
C PHE A 128 -11.91 20.29 -17.83
N ALA A 129 -11.51 21.04 -18.86
CA ALA A 129 -10.40 20.69 -19.75
C ALA A 129 -9.06 20.47 -18.98
N SER A 130 -8.90 21.11 -17.82
CA SER A 130 -7.74 20.92 -16.94
C SER A 130 -7.83 19.66 -16.05
N LEU A 131 -9.03 19.10 -15.85
CA LEU A 131 -9.28 17.94 -14.98
C LEU A 131 -9.46 16.64 -15.77
N GLY A 132 -9.87 16.72 -17.04
CA GLY A 132 -9.89 15.61 -17.98
C GLY A 132 -8.48 15.19 -18.36
N GLY A 133 -7.83 14.42 -17.49
CA GLY A 133 -6.56 13.77 -17.82
C GLY A 133 -6.76 12.91 -19.06
N LYS A 134 -6.12 13.29 -20.18
CA LYS A 134 -6.04 12.46 -21.38
C LYS A 134 -5.56 11.07 -21.00
N GLN A 135 -6.50 10.14 -21.04
CA GLN A 135 -6.33 8.70 -21.07
C GLN A 135 -5.06 8.36 -21.87
N HIS A 136 -4.04 7.86 -21.19
CA HIS A 136 -2.88 7.22 -21.82
C HIS A 136 -3.37 5.89 -22.43
N GLY A 137 -3.96 5.98 -23.61
CA GLY A 137 -4.24 4.86 -24.51
C GLY A 137 -3.46 5.08 -25.80
N GLY A 138 -2.57 4.15 -26.13
CA GLY A 138 -1.61 4.28 -27.22
C GLY A 138 -2.24 4.47 -28.59
N GLY A 139 -1.59 5.29 -29.41
CA GLY A 139 -1.92 5.50 -30.82
C GLY A 139 -1.11 6.66 -31.39
N SER A 140 -0.14 6.32 -32.24
CA SER A 140 0.79 7.19 -32.96
C SER A 140 0.14 8.39 -33.67
N GLY A 141 0.78 9.56 -33.56
CA GLY A 141 0.55 10.70 -34.46
C GLY A 141 1.25 11.95 -33.94
N GLU A 142 2.27 12.41 -34.67
CA GLU A 142 3.05 13.61 -34.36
C GLU A 142 2.18 14.85 -34.13
N ALA A 143 2.35 15.51 -32.97
CA ALA A 143 2.18 16.95 -32.80
C ALA A 143 2.68 17.36 -31.40
N GLU A 144 3.92 17.84 -31.40
CA GLU A 144 4.61 18.56 -30.33
C GLU A 144 3.75 19.70 -29.74
N SER A 145 3.50 19.66 -28.43
CA SER A 145 3.40 20.84 -27.53
C SER A 145 3.16 20.36 -26.09
N ASN A 146 4.19 19.78 -25.49
CA ASN A 146 4.22 19.41 -24.08
C ASN A 146 4.64 20.63 -23.23
N ALA A 147 3.66 21.39 -22.76
CA ALA A 147 3.80 22.27 -21.60
C ALA A 147 2.92 21.64 -20.49
N MET A 148 3.42 21.21 -19.34
CA MET A 148 4.27 21.95 -18.42
C MET A 148 4.83 21.00 -17.35
N THR A 149 5.95 20.37 -17.67
CA THR A 149 7.05 20.19 -16.69
C THR A 149 8.28 20.70 -17.41
N LYS A 150 8.43 22.04 -17.41
CA LYS A 150 9.63 22.68 -17.93
C LYS A 150 10.74 22.33 -16.97
N ILE A 151 11.45 21.24 -17.24
CA ILE A 151 12.76 20.99 -16.66
C ILE A 151 13.58 22.23 -17.04
N PRO A 152 14.11 23.00 -16.07
CA PRO A 152 14.94 24.15 -16.40
C PRO A 152 16.07 23.66 -17.31
N SER A 153 16.14 24.22 -18.51
CA SER A 153 17.23 23.92 -19.44
C SER A 153 18.54 24.25 -18.75
N LEU A 154 19.49 23.32 -18.79
CA LEU A 154 20.82 23.45 -18.18
C LEU A 154 21.62 24.64 -18.78
N ASN A 155 21.21 25.16 -19.95
CA ASN A 155 21.87 26.25 -20.65
C ASN A 155 21.05 27.56 -20.66
N ASP A 156 20.19 27.80 -19.68
CA ASP A 156 19.48 29.09 -19.59
C ASP A 156 20.46 30.21 -19.14
N PRO A 157 20.71 31.26 -19.95
CA PRO A 157 21.62 32.34 -19.61
C PRO A 157 21.17 33.20 -18.41
N ARG A 158 19.97 32.97 -17.87
CA ARG A 158 19.49 33.59 -16.62
C ARG A 158 19.66 32.71 -15.38
N CYS A 159 19.99 31.44 -15.56
CA CYS A 159 20.26 30.49 -14.49
C CYS A 159 21.68 29.96 -14.68
N GLU A 160 22.65 30.60 -14.03
CA GLU A 160 23.96 29.98 -13.82
C GLU A 160 23.72 28.65 -13.11
N GLY A 161 23.82 27.56 -13.87
CA GLY A 161 23.47 26.22 -13.43
C GLY A 161 24.18 25.87 -12.13
N LYS A 162 23.47 25.23 -11.21
CA LYS A 162 24.00 24.71 -9.93
C LYS A 162 25.05 23.59 -10.10
N PHE A 163 25.46 23.30 -11.32
CA PHE A 163 26.60 22.44 -11.61
C PHE A 163 27.77 23.37 -11.90
N PRO A 164 28.75 23.48 -10.99
CA PRO A 164 30.00 24.13 -11.31
C PRO A 164 30.52 23.53 -12.63
N GLN A 165 30.92 24.38 -13.58
CA GLN A 165 31.67 23.94 -14.75
C GLN A 165 33.03 23.46 -14.24
N LEU A 166 33.08 22.25 -13.70
CA LEU A 166 34.32 21.57 -13.39
C LEU A 166 34.99 21.32 -14.74
N GLY A 167 35.91 22.22 -15.08
CA GLY A 167 36.97 21.89 -16.00
C GLY A 167 37.66 20.63 -15.50
N ASP A 168 38.13 19.82 -16.43
CA ASP A 168 38.93 18.62 -16.21
C ASP A 168 40.33 18.97 -15.65
N GLU A 169 40.42 19.92 -14.72
CA GLU A 169 41.66 20.31 -14.06
C GLU A 169 41.86 19.40 -12.85
N ASP A 170 42.62 18.32 -13.08
CA ASP A 170 43.44 17.60 -12.12
C ASP A 170 42.78 17.23 -10.78
N ILE A 171 41.82 16.29 -10.80
CA ILE A 171 41.49 15.51 -9.60
C ILE A 171 42.60 14.47 -9.36
N VAL A 172 43.81 14.94 -9.03
CA VAL A 172 44.91 14.12 -8.51
C VAL A 172 45.15 14.47 -7.04
N GLY A 173 44.30 13.89 -6.20
CA GLY A 173 44.59 13.75 -4.77
C GLY A 173 45.33 12.42 -4.52
N PRO A 174 46.23 12.33 -3.53
CA PRO A 174 46.87 11.06 -3.19
C PRO A 174 45.80 10.01 -2.84
N MET A 175 45.74 8.94 -3.64
CA MET A 175 44.84 7.82 -3.43
C MET A 175 45.25 7.07 -2.16
N VAL A 176 44.65 7.43 -1.02
CA VAL A 176 44.77 6.64 0.20
C VAL A 176 43.84 5.44 0.06
N VAL A 177 44.41 4.30 -0.34
CA VAL A 177 43.74 3.01 -0.28
C VAL A 177 43.59 2.64 1.19
N GLY A 178 42.51 3.12 1.81
CA GLY A 178 42.07 2.64 3.11
C GLY A 178 41.75 1.16 2.96
N VAL A 179 42.59 0.28 3.51
CA VAL A 179 42.29 -1.14 3.61
C VAL A 179 41.08 -1.25 4.53
N ALA A 180 39.88 -1.36 3.96
CA ALA A 180 38.68 -1.66 4.70
C ALA A 180 38.88 -3.07 5.29
N ARG A 181 39.39 -3.15 6.52
CA ARG A 181 39.27 -4.35 7.34
C ARG A 181 37.78 -4.55 7.60
N MET A 182 37.14 -5.24 6.66
CA MET A 182 35.80 -5.77 6.84
C MET A 182 35.87 -6.75 8.02
N GLN A 183 35.64 -6.24 9.22
CA GLN A 183 35.37 -7.07 10.38
C GLN A 183 34.05 -7.78 10.07
N ARG A 184 34.16 -9.00 9.53
CA ARG A 184 33.02 -9.92 9.41
C ARG A 184 32.39 -10.00 10.78
N ARG A 185 31.22 -9.37 10.95
CA ARG A 185 30.39 -9.54 12.14
C ARG A 185 30.11 -11.04 12.22
N ARG A 186 30.70 -11.70 13.23
CA ARG A 186 30.50 -13.14 13.43
C ARG A 186 29.00 -13.37 13.61
N SER A 187 28.41 -14.10 12.67
CA SER A 187 26.99 -14.46 12.67
C SER A 187 26.62 -15.09 14.01
N ALA A 188 25.51 -14.66 14.61
CA ALA A 188 24.95 -15.24 15.84
C ALA A 188 24.70 -16.75 15.72
N LYS A 189 24.59 -17.28 14.50
CA LYS A 189 24.49 -18.72 14.23
C LYS A 189 25.72 -19.52 14.72
N ALA A 190 26.91 -18.91 14.71
CA ALA A 190 28.12 -19.58 15.20
C ALA A 190 28.10 -19.80 16.72
N LYS A 191 27.47 -18.91 17.50
CA LYS A 191 27.32 -19.07 18.96
C LYS A 191 26.33 -20.19 19.30
N LEU A 192 25.26 -20.32 18.50
CA LEU A 192 24.26 -21.36 18.70
C LEU A 192 24.83 -22.76 18.36
N VAL A 193 25.59 -22.89 17.27
CA VAL A 193 26.28 -24.16 16.94
C VAL A 193 27.30 -24.55 18.00
N ALA A 194 28.10 -23.59 18.50
CA ALA A 194 29.04 -23.85 19.60
C ALA A 194 28.32 -24.29 20.90
N PHE A 195 27.20 -23.64 21.24
CA PHE A 195 26.41 -24.00 22.42
C PHE A 195 25.84 -25.43 22.33
N PHE A 196 25.34 -25.85 21.16
CA PHE A 196 24.84 -27.22 20.98
C PHE A 196 25.96 -28.26 20.98
N ALA A 197 27.14 -27.95 20.42
CA ALA A 197 28.31 -28.83 20.45
C ALA A 197 28.90 -29.00 21.87
N GLU A 198 28.84 -27.95 22.70
CA GLU A 198 29.30 -27.99 24.09
C GLU A 198 28.29 -28.72 25.01
N LYS A 199 26.99 -28.49 24.82
CA LYS A 199 25.94 -29.08 25.67
C LYS A 199 25.56 -30.51 25.30
N PHE A 200 25.83 -30.94 24.07
CA PHE A 200 25.54 -32.29 23.59
C PHE A 200 26.73 -32.83 22.79
N PRO A 201 27.79 -33.33 23.46
CA PRO A 201 28.84 -34.09 22.80
C PRO A 201 28.25 -35.43 22.36
N ALA A 202 27.52 -35.43 21.25
CA ALA A 202 26.96 -36.63 20.66
C ALA A 202 28.08 -37.40 19.97
N GLY A 203 28.72 -38.30 20.73
CA GLY A 203 29.42 -39.44 20.19
C GLY A 203 28.41 -40.36 19.51
N PHE A 204 28.12 -40.10 18.24
CA PHE A 204 27.58 -41.13 17.36
C PHE A 204 28.76 -41.85 16.71
N GLY A 205 29.23 -42.85 17.46
CA GLY A 205 30.14 -43.87 16.97
C GLY A 205 29.55 -44.57 15.75
N ARG A 206 30.44 -44.88 14.81
CA ARG A 206 30.21 -45.88 13.78
C ARG A 206 29.96 -47.23 14.46
N GLY A 207 28.93 -47.93 14.00
CA GLY A 207 28.60 -49.31 14.31
C GLY A 207 27.48 -49.74 13.39
#